data_AF-A0A385MWR4-F1
#
_entry.id   AF-A0A385MWR4-F1
#
_cell.length_a   1.000
_cell.length_b   1.000
_cell.length_c   1.000
_cell.angle_alpha   90.00
_cell.angle_beta   90.00
_cell.angle_gamma   90.00
#
_symmetry.space_group_name_H-M   'P 1'
#
loop_
_entity.id
_entity.type
_entity.pdbx_description
1 polymer ?
#
loop_
_entity_poly.entity_id
_entity_poly.type
_entity_poly.pdbx_seq_one_letter_code
_entity_poly.pdbx_strand_id
1 'polypeptide(L)'
;MKIKSLVAASVFSALCLSTPVLAKHDKDSSDNRVVKGTYTITKGTVETFDVSTDLVKLEQLGQFEIVLKSTDWKSFSKDERKSIKKREKVKGVLKGTIDLTNFFTAGPVISHVMIDDDRTFSLHSAYDVFIPLQGDLFCSGGEPMFIKEYVNLVGATGVYENLQSGTIVLEGTVNNCPGFADYGKYDFDIVPDESVLIFE
;
A
#
# COMPACT_ATOMS: atom_id res chain seq x y z
N MET A 1 67.70 -1.77 -53.79
CA MET A 1 66.97 -2.73 -54.64
C MET A 1 65.61 -2.99 -53.99
N LYS A 2 64.53 -2.67 -54.71
CA LYS A 2 63.14 -3.18 -54.64
C LYS A 2 62.41 -3.30 -53.27
N ILE A 3 61.60 -2.25 -53.00
CA ILE A 3 60.16 -2.18 -52.67
C ILE A 3 59.43 -3.48 -52.27
N LYS A 4 58.61 -3.38 -51.20
CA LYS A 4 57.20 -3.86 -50.94
C LYS A 4 57.10 -4.24 -49.45
N SER A 5 56.09 -3.94 -48.62
CA SER A 5 54.67 -3.58 -48.74
C SER A 5 54.26 -2.99 -47.37
N LEU A 6 53.67 -1.79 -47.29
CA LEU A 6 52.22 -1.54 -47.16
C LEU A 6 51.50 -2.40 -46.09
N VAL A 7 51.22 -1.80 -44.93
CA VAL A 7 49.92 -1.89 -44.25
C VAL A 7 49.60 -0.50 -43.70
N ALA A 8 48.54 0.10 -44.26
CA ALA A 8 47.94 1.33 -43.77
C ALA A 8 47.10 1.01 -42.53
N ALA A 9 47.34 1.70 -41.42
CA ALA A 9 46.43 1.73 -40.29
C ALA A 9 45.79 3.13 -40.24
N SER A 10 44.63 3.23 -40.88
CA SER A 10 43.76 4.41 -40.81
C SER A 10 43.13 4.45 -39.41
N VAL A 11 43.64 5.32 -38.54
CA VAL A 11 42.99 5.65 -37.27
C VAL A 11 41.74 6.47 -37.58
N PHE A 12 40.59 5.80 -37.67
CA PHE A 12 39.29 6.47 -37.62
C PHE A 12 39.07 6.93 -36.17
N SER A 13 39.36 8.20 -35.90
CA SER A 13 38.89 8.88 -34.70
C SER A 13 37.38 9.07 -34.87
N ALA A 14 36.59 8.10 -34.37
CA ALA A 14 35.17 8.29 -34.17
C ALA A 14 34.99 9.33 -33.06
N LEU A 15 34.74 10.58 -33.44
CA LEU A 15 34.12 11.55 -32.53
C LEU A 15 32.77 10.96 -32.12
N CYS A 16 32.69 10.43 -30.90
CA CYS A 16 31.44 10.22 -30.21
C CYS A 16 30.78 11.59 -30.00
N LEU A 17 29.95 11.99 -30.97
CA LEU A 17 28.91 13.00 -30.76
C LEU A 17 27.94 12.39 -29.75
N SER A 18 28.22 12.58 -28.46
CA SER A 18 27.24 12.41 -27.40
C SER A 18 26.13 13.43 -27.65
N THR A 19 25.11 13.03 -28.39
CA THR A 19 23.83 13.73 -28.33
C THR A 19 23.42 13.72 -26.87
N PRO A 20 23.23 14.86 -26.20
CA PRO A 20 22.53 14.84 -24.93
C PRO A 20 21.16 14.25 -25.26
N VAL A 21 20.91 13.03 -24.78
CA VAL A 21 19.55 12.55 -24.62
C VAL A 21 18.93 13.59 -23.72
N LEU A 22 18.17 14.51 -24.30
CA LEU A 22 17.20 15.28 -23.55
C LEU A 22 16.34 14.21 -22.90
N ALA A 23 16.64 13.92 -21.63
CA ALA A 23 15.71 13.29 -20.74
C ALA A 23 14.45 14.15 -20.86
N LYS A 24 13.46 13.61 -21.56
CA LYS A 24 12.11 14.10 -21.51
C LYS A 24 11.75 13.94 -20.04
N HIS A 25 11.92 15.02 -19.28
CA HIS A 25 11.19 15.17 -18.03
C HIS A 25 9.74 15.02 -18.48
N ASP A 26 9.19 13.82 -18.29
CA ASP A 26 7.76 13.65 -18.30
C ASP A 26 7.25 14.71 -17.34
N LYS A 27 6.43 15.62 -17.89
CA LYS A 27 5.65 16.54 -17.09
C LYS A 27 4.83 15.64 -16.20
N ASP A 28 5.30 15.45 -14.98
CA ASP A 28 4.46 15.05 -13.89
C ASP A 28 3.44 16.18 -13.79
N SER A 29 2.28 15.95 -14.41
CA SER A 29 1.13 16.79 -14.29
C SER A 29 0.73 16.66 -12.83
N SER A 30 1.35 17.48 -11.97
CA SER A 30 1.02 17.54 -10.56
C SER A 30 -0.47 17.83 -10.48
N ASP A 31 -1.23 16.78 -10.25
CA ASP A 31 -2.67 16.86 -10.11
C ASP A 31 -2.90 17.58 -8.79
N ASN A 32 -2.98 18.92 -8.83
CA ASN A 32 -3.13 19.78 -7.65
C ASN A 32 -4.50 19.62 -6.99
N ARG A 33 -5.30 18.64 -7.39
CA ARG A 33 -6.58 18.31 -6.77
C ARG A 33 -6.35 17.58 -5.45
N VAL A 34 -7.20 17.88 -4.48
CA VAL A 34 -7.15 17.30 -3.14
C VAL A 34 -8.21 16.21 -2.97
N VAL A 35 -8.00 15.33 -1.99
CA VAL A 35 -9.03 14.43 -1.49
C VAL A 35 -9.83 15.18 -0.43
N LYS A 36 -11.14 15.34 -0.68
CA LYS A 36 -12.07 16.07 0.21
C LYS A 36 -13.46 15.45 0.18
N GLY A 37 -14.10 15.40 1.35
CA GLY A 37 -15.41 14.80 1.60
C GLY A 37 -15.31 13.31 1.91
N THR A 38 -16.42 12.60 1.68
CA THR A 38 -16.53 11.17 1.97
C THR A 38 -16.13 10.33 0.77
N TYR A 39 -15.34 9.29 1.04
CA TYR A 39 -14.90 8.29 0.06
C TYR A 39 -15.25 6.90 0.58
N THR A 40 -15.57 6.03 -0.37
CA THR A 40 -15.55 4.59 -0.14
C THR A 40 -14.40 3.95 -0.91
N ILE A 41 -13.99 2.75 -0.49
CA ILE A 41 -12.99 1.96 -1.20
C ILE A 41 -13.70 0.91 -2.05
N THR A 42 -13.42 0.94 -3.35
CA THR A 42 -14.12 0.08 -4.32
C THR A 42 -13.37 -1.18 -4.69
N LYS A 43 -12.05 -1.19 -4.47
CA LYS A 43 -11.15 -2.31 -4.70
C LYS A 43 -9.81 -2.01 -4.07
N GLY A 44 -9.04 -3.06 -3.83
CA GLY A 44 -7.68 -2.96 -3.36
C GLY A 44 -7.19 -4.28 -2.80
N THR A 45 -5.89 -4.36 -2.59
CA THR A 45 -5.21 -5.53 -2.03
C THR A 45 -4.25 -5.08 -0.94
N VAL A 46 -4.00 -5.98 0.01
CA VAL A 46 -2.99 -5.86 1.06
C VAL A 46 -2.26 -7.19 1.13
N GLU A 47 -0.97 -7.18 0.86
CA GLU A 47 -0.12 -8.38 0.85
C GLU A 47 1.03 -8.15 1.81
N THR A 48 1.13 -8.97 2.86
CA THR A 48 2.18 -8.84 3.87
C THR A 48 2.85 -10.16 4.18
N PHE A 49 4.04 -10.06 4.75
CA PHE A 49 4.81 -11.18 5.25
C PHE A 49 5.14 -10.95 6.72
N ASP A 50 4.98 -11.99 7.54
CA ASP A 50 5.41 -12.02 8.93
C ASP A 50 6.94 -11.98 9.00
N VAL A 51 7.47 -11.00 9.72
CA VAL A 51 8.91 -10.82 9.96
C VAL A 51 9.25 -10.90 11.45
N SER A 52 8.35 -11.46 12.24
CA SER A 52 8.39 -11.50 13.69
C SER A 52 9.51 -12.42 14.17
N THR A 53 10.27 -11.94 15.16
CA THR A 53 11.15 -12.81 15.96
C THR A 53 10.54 -13.18 17.31
N ASP A 54 9.45 -12.50 17.70
CA ASP A 54 8.70 -12.71 18.93
C ASP A 54 7.40 -13.46 18.61
N LEU A 55 6.99 -14.37 19.50
CA LEU A 55 5.78 -15.18 19.36
C LEU A 55 4.51 -14.47 19.85
N VAL A 56 4.65 -13.40 20.64
CA VAL A 56 3.52 -12.62 21.18
C VAL A 56 3.43 -11.21 20.63
N LYS A 57 4.47 -10.75 19.92
CA LYS A 57 4.49 -9.44 19.25
C LYS A 57 4.86 -9.64 17.80
N LEU A 58 3.82 -9.80 16.99
CA LEU A 58 4.00 -10.05 15.57
C LEU A 58 4.20 -8.73 14.83
N GLU A 59 5.10 -8.75 13.86
CA GLU A 59 5.36 -7.66 12.93
C GLU A 59 5.20 -8.16 11.50
N GLN A 60 4.54 -7.34 10.69
CA GLN A 60 4.30 -7.63 9.28
C GLN A 60 4.85 -6.50 8.44
N LEU A 61 5.45 -6.86 7.30
CA LEU A 61 5.86 -5.89 6.28
C LEU A 61 5.23 -6.28 4.94
N GLY A 62 4.76 -5.28 4.21
CA GLY A 62 4.05 -5.56 2.98
C GLY A 62 3.73 -4.34 2.14
N GLN A 63 2.80 -4.55 1.23
CA GLN A 63 2.35 -3.59 0.23
C GLN A 63 0.84 -3.48 0.28
N PHE A 64 0.33 -2.29 -0.05
CA PHE A 64 -1.09 -2.09 -0.23
C PHE A 64 -1.37 -1.27 -1.49
N GLU A 65 -2.54 -1.49 -2.06
CA GLU A 65 -3.12 -0.66 -3.10
C GLU A 65 -4.63 -0.55 -2.86
N ILE A 66 -5.18 0.65 -2.81
CA ILE A 66 -6.62 0.88 -2.65
C ILE A 66 -7.10 1.95 -3.63
N VAL A 67 -8.38 1.86 -4.04
CA VAL A 67 -9.02 2.85 -4.90
C VAL A 67 -10.20 3.50 -4.20
N LEU A 68 -9.99 4.76 -3.83
CA LEU A 68 -10.98 5.64 -3.26
C LEU A 68 -11.93 6.15 -4.35
N LYS A 69 -13.22 6.24 -4.02
CA LYS A 69 -14.26 6.85 -4.86
C LYS A 69 -15.12 7.75 -4.00
N SER A 70 -15.20 9.02 -4.37
CA SER A 70 -16.02 10.00 -3.65
C SER A 70 -17.50 9.61 -3.74
N THR A 71 -18.16 9.55 -2.59
CA THR A 71 -19.62 9.37 -2.48
C THR A 71 -20.35 10.70 -2.63
N ASP A 72 -19.69 11.80 -2.28
CA ASP A 72 -20.20 13.17 -2.31
C ASP A 72 -20.02 13.87 -3.67
N TRP A 73 -19.49 13.17 -4.68
CA TRP A 73 -19.17 13.81 -5.96
C TRP A 73 -20.33 14.62 -6.55
N LYS A 74 -21.56 14.13 -6.39
CA LYS A 74 -22.77 14.80 -6.90
C LYS A 74 -23.20 16.01 -6.07
N SER A 75 -22.84 16.10 -4.79
CA SER A 75 -23.19 17.23 -3.92
C SER A 75 -22.25 18.43 -4.12
N PHE A 76 -20.99 18.19 -4.51
CA PHE A 76 -20.05 19.28 -4.83
C PHE A 76 -20.53 20.14 -6.01
N SER A 77 -20.32 21.45 -5.89
CA SER A 77 -20.54 22.42 -6.96
C SER A 77 -19.59 22.17 -8.15
N LYS A 78 -19.91 22.77 -9.32
CA LYS A 78 -19.05 22.65 -10.51
C LYS A 78 -17.64 23.19 -10.28
N ASP A 79 -17.50 24.20 -9.43
CA ASP A 79 -16.20 24.81 -9.14
C ASP A 79 -15.39 23.95 -8.17
N GLU A 80 -16.00 23.41 -7.11
CA GLU A 80 -15.34 22.46 -6.20
C GLU A 80 -14.85 21.19 -6.92
N ARG A 81 -15.63 20.68 -7.88
CA ARG A 81 -15.23 19.50 -8.67
C ARG A 81 -13.96 19.71 -9.50
N LYS A 82 -13.52 20.96 -9.72
CA LYS A 82 -12.26 21.25 -10.41
C LYS A 82 -11.05 21.03 -9.50
N SER A 83 -11.21 21.16 -8.19
CA SER A 83 -10.14 21.03 -7.19
C SER A 83 -10.21 19.73 -6.38
N ILE A 84 -11.27 18.93 -6.51
CA ILE A 84 -11.46 17.69 -5.73
C ILE A 84 -11.29 16.46 -6.63
N LYS A 85 -10.61 15.44 -6.12
CA LYS A 85 -10.44 14.16 -6.80
C LYS A 85 -11.71 13.32 -6.72
N LYS A 86 -12.34 12.99 -7.85
CA LYS A 86 -13.49 12.06 -7.86
C LYS A 86 -13.09 10.64 -7.44
N ARG A 87 -11.89 10.23 -7.84
CA ARG A 87 -11.28 8.94 -7.55
C ARG A 87 -9.82 9.19 -7.25
N GLU A 88 -9.28 8.40 -6.35
CA GLU A 88 -7.87 8.41 -6.01
C GLU A 88 -7.37 6.98 -5.85
N LYS A 89 -6.19 6.69 -6.39
CA LYS A 89 -5.49 5.44 -6.14
C LYS A 89 -4.39 5.71 -5.13
N VAL A 90 -4.46 5.04 -3.99
CA VAL A 90 -3.47 5.13 -2.92
C VAL A 90 -2.73 3.81 -2.88
N LYS A 91 -1.40 3.85 -2.87
CA LYS A 91 -0.58 2.64 -2.82
C LYS A 91 0.71 2.93 -2.08
N GLY A 92 1.35 1.88 -1.60
CA GLY A 92 2.65 2.00 -0.96
C GLY A 92 2.99 0.75 -0.16
N VAL A 93 3.84 0.95 0.84
CA VAL A 93 4.25 -0.08 1.78
C VAL A 93 3.54 0.10 3.12
N LEU A 94 3.43 -0.99 3.86
CA LEU A 94 2.86 -0.95 5.20
C LEU A 94 3.67 -1.77 6.19
N LYS A 95 3.59 -1.34 7.45
CA LYS A 95 4.00 -2.12 8.62
C LYS A 95 2.77 -2.40 9.47
N GLY A 96 2.47 -3.67 9.70
CA GLY A 96 1.45 -4.13 10.64
C GLY A 96 2.08 -4.62 11.94
N THR A 97 1.35 -4.50 13.05
CA THR A 97 1.72 -5.08 14.34
C THR A 97 0.53 -5.75 14.99
N ILE A 98 0.76 -6.92 15.61
CA ILE A 98 -0.24 -7.66 16.37
C ILE A 98 0.38 -8.02 17.73
N ASP A 99 -0.08 -7.35 18.79
CA ASP A 99 0.32 -7.66 20.17
C ASP A 99 -0.70 -8.61 20.82
N LEU A 100 -0.26 -9.83 21.08
CA LEU A 100 -1.03 -10.92 21.68
C LEU A 100 -0.83 -11.04 23.20
N THR A 101 -0.08 -10.13 23.83
CA THR A 101 0.23 -10.20 25.27
C THR A 101 -1.04 -10.31 26.13
N ASN A 102 -2.12 -9.65 25.73
CA ASN A 102 -3.40 -9.64 26.44
C ASN A 102 -4.50 -10.44 25.72
N PHE A 103 -4.12 -11.40 24.87
CA PHE A 103 -5.05 -12.12 24.00
C PHE A 103 -6.25 -12.72 24.77
N PHE A 104 -6.02 -13.28 25.97
CA PHE A 104 -7.07 -13.90 26.78
C PHE A 104 -7.82 -12.96 27.73
N THR A 105 -7.40 -11.70 27.85
CA THR A 105 -7.98 -10.75 28.83
C THR A 105 -8.65 -9.56 28.16
N ALA A 106 -7.97 -8.92 27.21
CA ALA A 106 -8.45 -7.73 26.51
C ALA A 106 -8.51 -7.94 24.98
N GLY A 107 -8.03 -9.06 24.47
CA GLY A 107 -7.89 -9.33 23.04
C GLY A 107 -6.55 -8.82 22.48
N PRO A 108 -6.28 -9.09 21.19
CA PRO A 108 -5.10 -8.61 20.50
C PRO A 108 -5.16 -7.09 20.27
N VAL A 109 -4.01 -6.41 20.30
CA VAL A 109 -3.90 -5.01 19.90
C VAL A 109 -3.24 -4.94 18.53
N ILE A 110 -3.97 -4.41 17.55
CA ILE A 110 -3.56 -4.40 16.15
C ILE A 110 -3.49 -2.97 15.64
N SER A 111 -2.43 -2.66 14.90
CA SER A 111 -2.22 -1.35 14.29
C SER A 111 -1.34 -1.43 13.05
N HIS A 112 -1.53 -0.45 12.15
CA HIS A 112 -0.83 -0.34 10.89
C HIS A 112 -0.29 1.06 10.67
N VAL A 113 0.88 1.13 10.03
CA VAL A 113 1.43 2.35 9.45
C VAL A 113 1.61 2.11 7.96
N MET A 114 0.96 2.93 7.14
CA MET A 114 1.01 2.87 5.68
C MET A 114 1.70 4.12 5.15
N ILE A 115 2.66 3.96 4.24
CA ILE A 115 3.40 5.06 3.61
C ILE A 115 3.54 4.79 2.12
N ASP A 116 3.59 5.83 1.29
CA ASP A 116 3.98 5.70 -0.11
C ASP A 116 5.51 5.67 -0.28
N ASP A 117 5.93 5.22 -1.47
CA ASP A 117 7.34 5.10 -1.84
C ASP A 117 8.07 6.45 -1.80
N ASP A 118 7.38 7.54 -2.16
CA ASP A 118 7.90 8.90 -2.23
C ASP A 118 7.76 9.67 -0.89
N ARG A 119 7.19 9.03 0.14
CA ARG A 119 6.95 9.61 1.48
C ARG A 119 6.15 10.91 1.45
N THR A 120 5.19 11.00 0.54
CA THR A 120 4.25 12.12 0.43
C THR A 120 3.11 12.03 1.43
N PHE A 121 2.86 10.86 2.03
CA PHE A 121 1.91 10.70 3.13
C PHE A 121 2.28 9.56 4.08
N SER A 122 1.62 9.55 5.24
CA SER A 122 1.50 8.38 6.09
C SER A 122 0.05 8.25 6.57
N LEU A 123 -0.52 7.05 6.61
CA LEU A 123 -1.78 6.75 7.28
C LEU A 123 -1.48 5.86 8.50
N HIS A 124 -2.12 6.16 9.62
CA HIS A 124 -1.96 5.43 10.88
C HIS A 124 -3.31 4.86 11.31
N SER A 125 -3.32 3.58 11.68
CA SER A 125 -4.47 2.96 12.33
C SER A 125 -4.16 2.59 13.78
N ALA A 126 -5.21 2.42 14.57
CA ALA A 126 -5.08 1.91 15.93
C ALA A 126 -6.38 1.23 16.36
N TYR A 127 -6.25 0.23 17.24
CA TYR A 127 -7.38 -0.54 17.74
C TYR A 127 -8.15 -1.19 16.58
N ASP A 128 -7.40 -1.77 15.63
CA ASP A 128 -7.98 -2.49 14.51
C ASP A 128 -8.68 -3.76 15.04
N VAL A 129 -9.80 -4.10 14.39
CA VAL A 129 -10.62 -5.24 14.80
C VAL A 129 -10.40 -6.39 13.83
N PHE A 130 -9.97 -7.52 14.37
CA PHE A 130 -9.61 -8.69 13.60
C PHE A 130 -10.52 -9.85 14.00
N ILE A 131 -11.38 -10.28 13.07
CA ILE A 131 -12.42 -11.28 13.32
C ILE A 131 -12.10 -12.56 12.53
N PRO A 132 -11.76 -13.68 13.20
CA PRO A 132 -11.62 -14.96 12.53
C PRO A 132 -12.99 -15.45 12.05
N LEU A 133 -13.07 -15.77 10.76
CA LEU A 133 -14.24 -16.40 10.14
C LEU A 133 -14.07 -17.91 10.04
N GLN A 134 -12.83 -18.37 9.89
CA GLN A 134 -12.43 -19.78 9.88
C GLN A 134 -10.98 -19.92 10.36
N GLY A 135 -10.66 -21.03 11.02
CA GLY A 135 -9.30 -21.32 11.51
C GLY A 135 -8.90 -20.43 12.69
N ASP A 136 -7.61 -20.39 12.98
CA ASP A 136 -7.04 -19.60 14.07
C ASP A 136 -5.62 -19.13 13.74
N LEU A 137 -5.18 -18.06 14.41
CA LEU A 137 -3.88 -17.42 14.17
C LEU A 137 -2.68 -18.35 14.41
N PHE A 138 -2.87 -19.42 15.18
CA PHE A 138 -1.83 -20.37 15.57
C PHE A 138 -1.83 -21.65 14.71
N CYS A 139 -2.69 -21.72 13.69
CA CYS A 139 -2.87 -22.91 12.87
C CYS A 139 -3.18 -24.18 13.69
N SER A 140 -3.96 -24.06 14.76
CA SER A 140 -4.23 -25.19 15.67
C SER A 140 -5.02 -26.31 14.99
N GLY A 141 -5.85 -25.96 14.00
CA GLY A 141 -6.61 -26.90 13.16
C GLY A 141 -5.86 -27.45 11.94
N GLY A 142 -4.61 -27.04 11.69
CA GLY A 142 -3.85 -27.45 10.50
C GLY A 142 -4.27 -26.79 9.18
N GLU A 143 -5.10 -25.74 9.24
CA GLU A 143 -5.61 -25.00 8.09
C GLU A 143 -5.36 -23.50 8.29
N PRO A 144 -5.04 -22.73 7.23
CA PRO A 144 -4.90 -21.27 7.31
C PRO A 144 -6.16 -20.60 7.85
N MET A 145 -5.98 -19.45 8.47
CA MET A 145 -7.08 -18.67 9.03
C MET A 145 -7.66 -17.74 7.97
N PHE A 146 -8.98 -17.73 7.81
CA PHE A 146 -9.69 -16.73 7.00
C PHE A 146 -10.34 -15.72 7.93
N ILE A 147 -10.23 -14.44 7.62
CA ILE A 147 -10.63 -13.36 8.52
C ILE A 147 -11.38 -12.25 7.81
N LYS A 148 -12.04 -11.42 8.62
CA LYS A 148 -12.44 -10.06 8.27
C LYS A 148 -11.78 -9.08 9.23
N GLU A 149 -11.14 -8.05 8.69
CA GLU A 149 -10.42 -7.03 9.44
C GLU A 149 -11.01 -5.64 9.20
N TYR A 150 -11.10 -4.84 10.26
CA TYR A 150 -11.50 -3.44 10.25
C TYR A 150 -10.31 -2.60 10.71
N VAL A 151 -9.63 -1.97 9.75
CA VAL A 151 -8.50 -1.08 9.99
C VAL A 151 -9.02 0.33 10.25
N ASN A 152 -8.89 0.79 11.49
CA ASN A 152 -9.46 2.05 11.98
C ASN A 152 -8.41 3.16 11.91
N LEU A 153 -8.50 4.01 10.89
CA LEU A 153 -7.59 5.12 10.69
C LEU A 153 -7.80 6.20 11.75
N VAL A 154 -6.73 6.50 12.49
CA VAL A 154 -6.70 7.50 13.57
C VAL A 154 -5.96 8.77 13.19
N GLY A 155 -5.28 8.79 12.05
CA GLY A 155 -4.63 10.00 11.56
C GLY A 155 -3.87 9.78 10.26
N ALA A 156 -3.52 10.91 9.64
CA ALA A 156 -2.73 10.94 8.41
C ALA A 156 -1.79 12.16 8.39
N THR A 157 -0.80 12.12 7.50
CA THR A 157 0.11 13.24 7.24
C THR A 157 0.21 13.52 5.74
N GLY A 158 0.78 14.67 5.37
CA GLY A 158 1.08 15.00 3.98
C GLY A 158 -0.17 15.23 3.13
N VAL A 159 -0.24 14.65 1.93
CA VAL A 159 -1.35 14.91 0.99
C VAL A 159 -2.74 14.47 1.48
N TYR A 160 -2.78 13.71 2.59
CA TYR A 160 -4.00 13.25 3.25
C TYR A 160 -4.14 13.78 4.69
N GLU A 161 -3.39 14.82 5.08
CA GLU A 161 -3.42 15.40 6.45
C GLU A 161 -4.82 15.82 6.94
N ASN A 162 -5.76 16.04 6.02
CA ASN A 162 -7.14 16.38 6.30
C ASN A 162 -8.04 15.16 6.59
N LEU A 163 -7.50 13.95 6.70
CA LEU A 163 -8.25 12.77 7.14
C LEU A 163 -8.75 12.97 8.58
N GLN A 164 -10.07 13.02 8.76
CA GLN A 164 -10.72 13.13 10.06
C GLN A 164 -10.94 11.76 10.70
N SER A 165 -11.42 10.80 9.91
CA SER A 165 -11.69 9.43 10.35
C SER A 165 -11.79 8.50 9.17
N GLY A 166 -11.63 7.20 9.39
CA GLY A 166 -11.98 6.20 8.41
C GLY A 166 -11.80 4.78 8.90
N THR A 167 -12.53 3.87 8.28
CA THR A 167 -12.36 2.42 8.46
C THR A 167 -12.19 1.79 7.09
N ILE A 168 -11.11 1.01 6.96
CA ILE A 168 -10.85 0.14 5.81
C ILE A 168 -11.27 -1.27 6.21
N VAL A 169 -12.10 -1.91 5.39
CA VAL A 169 -12.59 -3.26 5.64
C VAL A 169 -11.91 -4.22 4.64
N LEU A 170 -11.26 -5.23 5.18
CA LEU A 170 -10.48 -6.23 4.47
C LEU A 170 -11.00 -7.63 4.79
N GLU A 171 -10.87 -8.57 3.85
CA GLU A 171 -11.02 -10.01 4.10
C GLU A 171 -9.94 -10.77 3.36
N GLY A 172 -9.56 -11.91 3.89
CA GLY A 172 -8.47 -12.66 3.32
C GLY A 172 -7.89 -13.70 4.24
N THR A 173 -6.72 -14.20 3.84
CA THR A 173 -6.09 -15.36 4.45
C THR A 173 -4.86 -14.94 5.25
N VAL A 174 -4.75 -15.48 6.44
CA VAL A 174 -3.58 -15.44 7.29
C VAL A 174 -2.99 -16.83 7.37
N ASN A 175 -1.83 -17.03 6.76
CA ASN A 175 -1.21 -18.34 6.66
C ASN A 175 -0.05 -18.49 7.64
N ASN A 176 -0.39 -18.82 8.89
CA ASN A 176 0.58 -19.20 9.91
C ASN A 176 0.80 -20.71 10.02
N CYS A 177 0.48 -21.47 8.97
CA CYS A 177 0.58 -22.93 8.95
C CYS A 177 1.91 -23.43 8.37
N PRO A 178 2.82 -24.01 9.17
CA PRO A 178 4.07 -24.55 8.66
C PRO A 178 3.84 -25.64 7.62
N GLY A 179 4.61 -25.63 6.54
CA GLY A 179 4.54 -26.63 5.45
C GLY A 179 3.59 -26.27 4.30
N PHE A 180 2.79 -25.21 4.43
CA PHE A 180 2.05 -24.62 3.32
C PHE A 180 2.98 -23.71 2.49
N ALA A 181 2.74 -23.64 1.18
CA ALA A 181 3.60 -22.88 0.24
C ALA A 181 3.69 -21.38 0.57
N ASP A 182 2.64 -20.83 1.18
CA ASP A 182 2.50 -19.42 1.53
C ASP A 182 2.63 -19.17 3.04
N TYR A 183 3.33 -20.05 3.76
CA TYR A 183 3.60 -19.86 5.19
C TYR A 183 4.24 -18.49 5.48
N GLY A 184 3.67 -17.76 6.44
CA GLY A 184 4.04 -16.41 6.82
C GLY A 184 3.37 -15.30 5.99
N LYS A 185 2.59 -15.63 4.95
CA LYS A 185 1.90 -14.62 4.13
C LYS A 185 0.50 -14.32 4.63
N TYR A 186 0.13 -13.05 4.50
CA TYR A 186 -1.19 -12.55 4.81
C TYR A 186 -1.66 -11.74 3.60
N ASP A 187 -2.68 -12.26 2.93
CA ASP A 187 -3.18 -11.73 1.67
C ASP A 187 -4.64 -11.36 1.84
N PHE A 188 -4.96 -10.08 1.65
CA PHE A 188 -6.28 -9.52 1.82
C PHE A 188 -6.76 -8.73 0.61
N ASP A 189 -8.06 -8.78 0.40
CA ASP A 189 -8.79 -7.94 -0.54
C ASP A 189 -9.68 -6.96 0.20
N ILE A 190 -9.89 -5.79 -0.40
CA ILE A 190 -10.89 -4.83 0.06
C ILE A 190 -12.29 -5.40 -0.12
N VAL A 191 -13.12 -5.27 0.92
CA VAL A 191 -14.57 -5.47 0.79
C VAL A 191 -15.18 -4.24 0.12
N PRO A 192 -15.69 -4.37 -1.12
CA PRO A 192 -16.16 -3.21 -1.86
C PRO A 192 -17.31 -2.51 -1.14
N ASP A 193 -17.25 -1.19 -1.10
CA ASP A 193 -18.30 -0.32 -0.58
C ASP A 193 -18.62 -0.45 0.93
N GLU A 194 -17.87 -1.26 1.69
CA GLU A 194 -17.98 -1.32 3.17
C GLU A 194 -17.02 -0.35 3.89
N SER A 195 -15.94 0.06 3.22
CA SER A 195 -14.97 1.02 3.76
C SER A 195 -15.47 2.45 3.62
N VAL A 196 -15.20 3.30 4.61
CA VAL A 196 -15.56 4.72 4.61
C VAL A 196 -14.40 5.56 5.14
N LEU A 197 -14.00 6.60 4.40
CA LEU A 197 -12.98 7.56 4.79
C LEU A 197 -13.52 8.99 4.62
N ILE A 198 -13.27 9.84 5.60
CA ILE A 198 -13.78 11.22 5.67
C ILE A 198 -12.61 12.20 5.73
N PHE A 199 -12.59 13.14 4.77
CA PHE A 199 -11.53 14.15 4.63
C PHE A 199 -12.11 15.57 4.69
N GLU A 200 -11.68 16.41 5.64
CA GLU A 200 -12.24 17.76 5.89
C GLU A 200 -11.19 18.86 6.01
#